data_AF-A0A522DQS6-F1
#
_entry.id   AF-A0A522DQS6-F1
#
_cell.length_a   1.000
_cell.length_b   1.000
_cell.length_c   1.000
_cell.angle_alpha   90.00
_cell.angle_beta   90.00
_cell.angle_gamma   90.00
#
_symmetry.space_group_name_H-M   'P 1'
#
loop_
_entity.id
_entity.type
_entity.pdbx_description
1 polymer ?
#
loop_
_entity_poly.entity_id
_entity_poly.type
_entity_poly.pdbx_seq_one_letter_code
_entity_poly.pdbx_strand_id
1 'polypeptide(L)' 'MEITVTGRNVGVTDRFRQYATEKAEKIEHLAERAIAFEIKVSRHHETRG' A
#
# COMPACT_ATOMS: atom_id res chain seq x y z
N MET A 1 13.32 -3.05 2.48
CA MET A 1 12.66 -2.58 1.24
C MET A 1 12.07 -1.20 1.52
N GLU A 2 12.23 -0.23 0.61
CA GLU A 2 11.60 1.09 0.78
C GLU A 2 10.10 1.00 0.44
N ILE A 3 9.22 1.35 1.38
CA ILE A 3 7.77 1.30 1.19
C ILE A 3 7.22 2.72 1.05
N THR A 4 6.60 3.01 -0.09
CA THR A 4 6.00 4.31 -0.37
C THR A 4 4.49 4.14 -0.56
N VAL A 5 3.69 4.83 0.26
CA VAL A 5 2.22 4.82 0.17
C VAL A 5 1.72 6.15 -0.35
N THR A 6 1.08 6.14 -1.52
CA THR A 6 0.54 7.34 -2.17
C THR A 6 -0.96 7.20 -2.41
N GLY A 7 -1.69 8.29 -2.14
CA GLY A 7 -3.12 8.38 -2.42
C GLY A 7 -3.37 9.06 -3.76
N ARG A 8 -4.09 8.40 -4.67
CA ARG A 8 -4.60 8.98 -5.90
C ARG A 8 -5.94 9.66 -5.62
N ASN A 9 -5.91 10.98 -5.47
CA ASN A 9 -7.07 11.82 -5.16
C ASN A 9 -7.77 11.45 -3.85
N VAL A 10 -7.02 10.85 -2.90
CA VAL A 10 -7.53 10.41 -1.59
C VAL A 10 -6.50 10.73 -0.51
N GLY A 11 -6.99 11.13 0.66
CA GLY A 11 -6.15 11.26 1.86
C GLY A 11 -5.80 9.87 2.41
N VAL A 12 -4.51 9.57 2.52
CA VAL A 12 -4.05 8.34 3.18
C VAL A 12 -3.77 8.65 4.65
N THR A 13 -4.62 8.12 5.53
CA THR A 13 -4.48 8.29 6.98
C THR A 13 -3.34 7.45 7.54
N ASP A 14 -2.81 7.83 8.71
CA ASP A 14 -1.75 7.09 9.39
C ASP A 14 -2.16 5.64 9.71
N ARG A 15 -3.45 5.43 10.05
CA ARG A 15 -4.01 4.09 10.26
C ARG A 15 -3.88 3.20 9.02
N PHE A 16 -4.15 3.75 7.83
CA PHE A 16 -4.00 2.98 6.60
C PHE A 16 -2.54 2.67 6.30
N ARG A 17 -1.63 3.62 6.55
CA ARG A 17 -0.18 3.41 6.38
C ARG A 17 0.31 2.28 7.27
N GLN A 18 -0.06 2.29 8.55
CA GLN A 18 0.31 1.22 9.49
C GLN A 18 -0.20 -0.15 9.03
N TYR A 19 -1.46 -0.22 8.59
CA TYR A 19 -2.04 -1.44 8.05
C TYR A 19 -1.31 -1.94 6.79
N ALA A 20 -0.97 -1.03 5.86
CA ALA A 20 -0.25 -1.38 4.65
C ALA A 20 1.16 -1.92 4.95
N THR A 21 1.85 -1.35 5.95
CA THR A 21 3.14 -1.83 6.42
C THR A 21 3.06 -3.23 7.02
N GLU A 22 2.07 -3.50 7.89
CA GLU A 22 1.86 -4.84 8.47
C GLU A 22 1.60 -5.90 7.37
N LYS A 23 0.87 -5.54 6.32
CA LYS A 23 0.65 -6.45 5.19
C LYS A 23 1.86 -6.61 4.29
N ALA A 24 2.75 -5.62 4.24
CA ALA A 24 3.98 -5.68 3.46
C ALA A 24 4.97 -6.73 4.00
N GLU A 25 4.92 -7.07 5.30
CA GLU A 25 5.73 -8.17 5.88
C GLU A 25 5.53 -9.51 5.14
N LYS A 26 4.33 -9.74 4.58
CA LYS A 26 4.08 -10.95 3.78
C LYS A 26 4.79 -10.94 2.42
N ILE A 27 5.11 -9.76 1.91
CA ILE A 27 5.75 -9.55 0.60
C ILE A 27 7.27 -9.51 0.77
N GLU A 28 7.79 -9.28 1.98
CA GLU A 28 9.23 -9.27 2.25
C GLU A 28 9.93 -10.58 1.82
N HIS A 29 9.27 -11.74 1.97
CA HIS A 29 9.81 -13.01 1.48
C HIS A 29 9.90 -13.11 -0.04
N LEU A 30 9.05 -12.37 -0.77
CA LEU A 30 9.13 -12.25 -2.23
C LEU A 30 10.09 -11.12 -2.66
N ALA A 31 10.60 -10.36 -1.69
CA ALA A 31 11.34 -9.12 -1.89
C ALA A 31 12.86 -9.25 -1.84
N GLU A 32 13.42 -10.46 -1.78
CA GLU A 32 14.90 -10.66 -1.72
C GLU A 32 15.67 -9.92 -2.83
N ARG A 33 15.01 -9.54 -3.94
CA ARG A 33 15.59 -8.73 -5.03
C ARG A 33 14.90 -7.39 -5.28
N ALA A 34 13.87 -7.06 -4.50
CA ALA A 34 13.03 -5.91 -4.77
C ALA A 34 13.51 -4.69 -3.96
N ILE A 35 13.87 -3.64 -4.69
CA ILE A 35 14.50 -2.43 -4.15
C ILE A 35 13.44 -1.50 -3.54
N ALA A 36 12.24 -1.44 -4.15
CA ALA A 36 11.16 -0.55 -3.75
C ALA A 36 9.79 -1.25 -3.85
N PHE A 37 8.89 -0.90 -2.94
CA PHE A 37 7.49 -1.32 -2.94
C PHE A 37 6.57 -0.10 -2.91
N GLU A 38 5.88 0.11 -4.02
CA GLU A 38 5.00 1.26 -4.22
C GLU A 38 3.53 0.85 -4.08
N ILE A 39 2.82 1.52 -3.18
CA ILE A 39 1.40 1.31 -2.91
C ILE A 39 0.63 2.54 -3.37
N LYS A 40 -0.19 2.38 -4.42
CA LYS A 40 -1.08 3.42 -4.95
C LYS A 40 -2.51 3.13 -4.54
N VAL A 41 -3.04 3.97 -3.66
CA VAL A 41 -4.40 3.84 -3.13
C VAL A 41 -5.33 4.72 -3.95
N SER A 42 -6.40 4.15 -4.48
CA SER A 42 -7.50 4.91 -5.09
C SER A 42 -8.80 4.52 -4.43
N ARG A 43 -9.70 5.48 -4.22
CA ARG A 43 -11.06 5.17 -3.81
C ARG A 43 -11.80 4.58 -4.99
N HIS A 44 -12.11 3.29 -4.92
CA HIS A 44 -13.04 2.67 -5.85
C HIS A 44 -14.45 3.12 -5.48
N HIS A 45 -15.17 3.73 -6.42
CA HIS A 45 -16.54 4.19 -6.24
C HIS A 45 -17.48 3.09 -6.78
N GLU A 46 -17.49 1.93 -6.11
CA GLU A 46 -18.36 0.83 -6.52
C GLU A 46 -19.77 1.05 -5.96
N THR A 47 -20.67 1.51 -6.82
CA THR A 47 -22.11 1.32 -6.61
C THR A 47 -22.46 -0.10 -7.05
N ARG A 48 -22.37 -1.06 -6.12
CA ARG A 48 -23.01 -2.39 -6.14
C ARG A 48 -22.94 -3.20 -7.46
N GLY A 49 -22.19 -4.30 -7.45
CA GLY A 49 -22.52 -5.52 -8.19
C GLY A 49 -23.33 -6.45 -7.30
#